data_AF-A0A2M7H0Y6-F1
#
_entry.id   AF-A0A2M7H0Y6-F1
#
_cell.length_a   1.000
_cell.length_b   1.000
_cell.length_c   1.000
_cell.angle_alpha   90.00
_cell.angle_beta   90.00
_cell.angle_gamma   90.00
#
_symmetry.space_group_name_H-M   'P 1'
#
loop_
_entity.id
_entity.type
_entity.pdbx_description
1 polymer ?
#
loop_
_entity_poly.entity_id
_entity_poly.type
_entity_poly.pdbx_seq_one_letter_code
_entity_poly.pdbx_strand_id
1 'polypeptide(L)'
;MENETEEIKKELDDLCDTIAPSKVVLDIGQYQTTHANKILKEYGRFVSQFELYYDLIVEIFHAVNYVDKAGWPKHRSIQFLLFVHNLKSLYSSFERLIHGFYEDSIILARPVYEAFIKSIYITCDPVDPYAVVAGLKGNMQKKFNLSNFLKDDLKLEWHDYRLFSALTHANQYSVLKEAIDIYQQGQKDAITLKFQFDKKLFELGVNVISYLLLVDLKAIITLFATNSNHILKNEMIKKAERLIDLRERDFSLHPKDYWPKVIKDTKDIFEMIKETEAGEKWVDSWQKIRNQ
;
A
#
# COMPACT_ATOMS: atom_id res chain seq x y z
N MET A 1 18.15 -44.18 -6.08
CA MET A 1 17.86 -42.75 -5.85
C MET A 1 17.52 -42.01 -7.15
N GLU A 2 18.36 -41.99 -8.19
CA GLU A 2 17.98 -41.38 -9.48
C GLU A 2 16.79 -42.09 -10.15
N ASN A 3 16.82 -43.43 -10.19
CA ASN A 3 15.75 -44.23 -10.81
C ASN A 3 14.38 -44.08 -10.11
N GLU A 4 14.40 -43.99 -8.79
CA GLU A 4 13.19 -43.83 -7.95
C GLU A 4 12.58 -42.42 -8.08
N THR A 5 13.43 -41.40 -8.30
CA THR A 5 12.96 -40.02 -8.54
C THR A 5 12.27 -39.90 -9.92
N GLU A 6 12.78 -40.60 -10.93
CA GLU A 6 12.16 -40.61 -12.26
C GLU A 6 10.86 -41.42 -12.30
N GLU A 7 10.80 -42.54 -11.58
CA GLU A 7 9.57 -43.32 -11.43
C GLU A 7 8.46 -42.51 -10.75
N ILE A 8 8.77 -41.80 -9.66
CA ILE A 8 7.79 -40.92 -8.97
C ILE A 8 7.31 -39.78 -9.88
N LYS A 9 8.22 -39.15 -10.64
CA LYS A 9 7.83 -38.08 -11.59
C LYS A 9 6.89 -38.61 -12.65
N LYS A 10 7.22 -39.77 -13.23
CA LYS A 10 6.39 -40.41 -14.25
C LYS A 10 5.00 -40.76 -13.71
N GLU A 11 4.92 -41.31 -12.50
CA GLU A 11 3.63 -41.62 -11.87
C GLU A 11 2.81 -40.36 -11.58
N LEU A 12 3.45 -39.25 -11.18
CA LEU A 12 2.80 -37.95 -11.02
C LEU A 12 2.31 -37.36 -12.34
N ASP A 13 3.11 -37.46 -13.39
CA ASP A 13 2.76 -36.97 -14.73
C ASP A 13 1.60 -37.78 -15.31
N ASP A 14 1.68 -39.12 -15.24
CA ASP A 14 0.61 -40.03 -15.66
C ASP A 14 -0.71 -39.72 -14.91
N LEU A 15 -0.63 -39.45 -13.60
CA LEU A 15 -1.80 -39.05 -12.80
C LEU A 15 -2.36 -37.68 -13.24
N CYS A 16 -1.51 -36.68 -13.49
CA CYS A 16 -1.93 -35.37 -13.97
C CYS A 16 -2.63 -35.47 -15.34
N ASP A 17 -2.12 -36.31 -16.24
CA ASP A 17 -2.67 -36.51 -17.59
C ASP A 17 -4.04 -37.20 -17.59
N THR A 18 -4.40 -37.90 -16.51
CA THR A 18 -5.75 -38.47 -16.36
C THR A 18 -6.82 -37.45 -15.94
N ILE A 19 -6.41 -36.27 -15.47
CA ILE A 19 -7.32 -35.27 -14.89
C ILE A 19 -7.66 -34.21 -15.94
N ALA A 20 -8.91 -34.17 -16.37
CA ALA A 20 -9.41 -33.10 -17.23
C ALA A 20 -9.23 -31.71 -16.57
N PRO A 21 -9.09 -30.61 -17.34
CA PRO A 21 -8.95 -29.28 -16.78
C PRO A 21 -10.01 -28.97 -15.72
N SER A 22 -9.55 -28.55 -14.55
CA SER A 22 -10.43 -28.34 -13.39
C SER A 22 -11.50 -27.30 -13.70
N LYS A 23 -12.76 -27.72 -13.68
CA LYS A 23 -13.91 -26.82 -13.82
C LYS A 23 -13.85 -25.66 -12.82
N VAL A 24 -13.42 -25.93 -11.59
CA VAL A 24 -13.25 -24.89 -10.55
C VAL A 24 -12.25 -23.82 -11.00
N VAL A 25 -11.10 -24.23 -11.58
CA VAL A 25 -10.08 -23.29 -12.06
C VAL A 25 -10.60 -22.48 -13.26
N LEU A 26 -11.34 -23.11 -14.16
CA LEU A 26 -11.96 -22.43 -15.30
C LEU A 26 -13.02 -21.41 -14.84
N ASP A 27 -13.87 -21.78 -13.89
CA ASP A 27 -14.90 -20.90 -13.31
C ASP A 27 -14.25 -19.67 -12.63
N ILE A 28 -13.10 -19.85 -11.96
CA ILE A 28 -12.31 -18.75 -11.40
C ILE A 28 -11.85 -17.79 -12.49
N GLY A 29 -11.24 -18.31 -13.56
CA GLY A 29 -10.75 -17.48 -14.69
C GLY A 29 -11.88 -16.71 -15.38
N GLN A 30 -13.06 -17.33 -15.52
CA GLN A 30 -14.24 -16.67 -16.07
C GLN A 30 -14.75 -15.57 -15.15
N TYR A 31 -14.80 -15.81 -13.83
CA TYR A 31 -15.18 -14.80 -12.85
C TYR A 31 -14.25 -13.60 -12.90
N GLN A 32 -12.93 -13.82 -12.89
CA GLN A 32 -11.90 -12.77 -12.97
C GLN A 32 -12.15 -11.85 -14.17
N THR A 33 -12.33 -12.44 -15.36
CA THR A 33 -12.56 -11.71 -16.61
C THR A 33 -13.88 -10.92 -16.56
N THR A 34 -14.95 -11.56 -16.09
CA THR A 34 -16.28 -10.94 -15.98
C THR A 34 -16.26 -9.77 -14.98
N HIS A 35 -15.59 -9.96 -13.85
CA HIS A 35 -15.44 -8.95 -12.82
C HIS A 35 -14.61 -7.76 -13.35
N ALA A 36 -13.47 -8.00 -13.98
CA ALA A 36 -12.65 -6.93 -14.56
C ALA A 36 -13.43 -6.09 -15.58
N ASN A 37 -14.18 -6.73 -16.48
CA ASN A 37 -15.06 -6.03 -17.43
C ASN A 37 -16.14 -5.19 -16.74
N LYS A 38 -16.73 -5.72 -15.66
CA LYS A 38 -17.70 -4.97 -14.84
C LYS A 38 -17.05 -3.75 -14.20
N ILE A 39 -15.86 -3.89 -13.63
CA ILE A 39 -15.12 -2.79 -13.00
C ILE A 39 -14.74 -1.72 -14.03
N LEU A 40 -14.27 -2.10 -15.22
CA LEU A 40 -13.98 -1.14 -16.29
C LEU A 40 -15.22 -0.32 -16.68
N LYS A 41 -16.41 -0.95 -16.68
CA LYS A 41 -17.67 -0.28 -17.02
C LYS A 41 -18.20 0.62 -15.89
N GLU A 42 -18.18 0.14 -14.64
CA GLU A 42 -18.82 0.82 -13.50
C GLU A 42 -17.86 1.77 -12.76
N TYR A 43 -16.57 1.45 -12.76
CA TYR A 43 -15.50 2.13 -12.02
C TYR A 43 -14.32 2.50 -12.92
N GLY A 44 -14.51 2.60 -14.24
CA GLY A 44 -13.42 2.92 -15.19
C GLY A 44 -12.64 4.20 -14.84
N ARG A 45 -13.30 5.18 -14.21
CA ARG A 45 -12.62 6.38 -13.68
C ARG A 45 -11.53 6.04 -12.65
N PHE A 46 -11.79 5.09 -11.75
CA PHE A 46 -10.79 4.66 -10.77
C PHE A 46 -9.60 3.99 -11.46
N VAL A 47 -9.85 3.13 -12.46
CA VAL A 47 -8.79 2.48 -13.25
C VAL A 47 -7.90 3.52 -13.93
N SER A 48 -8.49 4.47 -14.68
CA SER A 48 -7.70 5.53 -15.33
C SER A 48 -6.98 6.44 -14.35
N GLN A 49 -7.56 6.69 -13.16
CA GLN A 49 -6.86 7.42 -12.10
C GLN A 49 -5.67 6.63 -11.56
N PHE A 50 -5.80 5.31 -11.36
CA PHE A 50 -4.70 4.48 -10.92
C PHE A 50 -3.55 4.54 -11.93
N GLU A 51 -3.83 4.27 -13.22
CA GLU A 51 -2.83 4.31 -14.30
C GLU A 51 -2.12 5.67 -14.35
N LEU A 52 -2.88 6.77 -14.32
CA LEU A 52 -2.32 8.12 -14.34
C LEU A 52 -1.35 8.41 -13.18
N TYR A 53 -1.70 7.99 -11.96
CA TYR A 53 -0.84 8.21 -10.80
C TYR A 53 0.34 7.26 -10.80
N TYR A 54 0.10 5.98 -11.09
CA TYR A 54 1.11 4.95 -11.06
C TYR A 54 2.19 5.20 -12.10
N ASP A 55 1.81 5.55 -13.34
CA ASP A 55 2.75 5.92 -14.40
C ASP A 55 3.62 7.10 -13.98
N LEU A 56 3.01 8.15 -13.41
CA LEU A 56 3.77 9.32 -12.95
C LEU A 56 4.73 8.98 -11.80
N ILE A 57 4.30 8.15 -10.84
CA ILE A 57 5.15 7.66 -9.75
C ILE A 57 6.36 6.90 -10.32
N VAL A 58 6.13 5.97 -11.25
CA VAL A 58 7.16 5.16 -11.89
C VAL A 58 8.12 6.05 -12.70
N GLU A 59 7.61 7.00 -13.47
CA GLU A 59 8.42 7.95 -14.24
C GLU A 59 9.32 8.79 -13.34
N ILE A 60 8.80 9.31 -12.22
CA ILE A 60 9.60 10.11 -11.29
C ILE A 60 10.67 9.23 -10.62
N PHE A 61 10.33 8.02 -10.16
CA PHE A 61 11.32 7.10 -9.60
C PHE A 61 12.39 6.69 -10.60
N HIS A 62 12.00 6.44 -11.85
CA HIS A 62 12.94 6.15 -12.93
C HIS A 62 13.89 7.32 -13.16
N ALA A 63 13.40 8.57 -13.17
CA ALA A 63 14.26 9.74 -13.28
C ALA A 63 15.20 9.90 -12.07
N VAL A 64 14.71 9.70 -10.84
CA VAL A 64 15.51 9.75 -9.61
C VAL A 64 16.61 8.66 -9.59
N ASN A 65 16.40 7.52 -10.26
CA ASN A 65 17.42 6.48 -10.37
C ASN A 65 18.71 6.96 -11.06
N TYR A 66 18.65 7.92 -11.98
CA TYR A 66 19.82 8.45 -12.68
C TYR A 66 20.50 9.63 -11.96
N VAL A 67 19.95 10.07 -10.84
CA VAL A 67 20.58 11.09 -10.00
C VAL A 67 21.76 10.46 -9.27
N ASP A 68 22.88 11.18 -9.23
CA ASP A 68 24.03 10.77 -8.41
C ASP A 68 23.66 10.75 -6.93
N LYS A 69 23.87 9.60 -6.29
CA LYS A 69 23.51 9.32 -4.90
C LYS A 69 24.69 9.51 -3.95
N ALA A 70 25.89 9.83 -4.44
CA ALA A 70 27.09 10.00 -3.61
C ALA A 70 26.91 11.06 -2.51
N GLY A 71 26.14 12.12 -2.80
CA GLY A 71 25.81 13.18 -1.84
C GLY A 71 24.58 12.93 -0.97
N TRP A 72 23.87 11.80 -1.14
CA TRP A 72 22.65 11.55 -0.36
C TRP A 72 23.01 11.18 1.08
N PRO A 73 22.26 11.70 2.07
CA PRO A 73 22.38 11.16 3.42
C PRO A 73 21.94 9.69 3.42
N LYS A 74 22.60 8.86 4.23
CA LYS A 74 22.40 7.39 4.24
C LYS A 74 20.93 6.99 4.35
N HIS A 75 20.19 7.69 5.20
CA HIS A 75 18.78 7.43 5.45
C HIS A 75 17.90 7.60 4.20
N ARG A 76 18.26 8.53 3.29
CA ARG A 76 17.52 8.80 2.05
C ARG A 76 17.56 7.63 1.08
N SER A 77 18.68 6.90 1.05
CA SER A 77 18.80 5.69 0.23
C SER A 77 17.86 4.59 0.70
N ILE A 78 17.68 4.44 2.02
CA ILE A 78 16.74 3.47 2.59
C ILE A 78 15.30 3.87 2.28
N GLN A 79 14.95 5.14 2.46
CA GLN A 79 13.62 5.65 2.08
C GLN A 79 13.31 5.38 0.61
N PHE A 80 14.26 5.67 -0.29
CA PHE A 80 14.11 5.43 -1.73
C PHE A 80 13.85 3.94 -2.03
N LEU A 81 14.66 3.05 -1.46
CA LEU A 81 14.50 1.60 -1.64
C LEU A 81 13.16 1.10 -1.09
N LEU A 82 12.72 1.61 0.07
CA LEU A 82 11.41 1.24 0.64
C LEU A 82 10.27 1.52 -0.33
N PHE A 83 10.23 2.68 -0.98
CA PHE A 83 9.17 2.97 -1.94
C PHE A 83 9.32 2.14 -3.23
N VAL A 84 10.50 2.12 -3.85
CA VAL A 84 10.72 1.43 -5.13
C VAL A 84 10.40 -0.07 -5.02
N HIS A 85 10.82 -0.73 -3.94
CA HIS A 85 10.54 -2.16 -3.76
C HIS A 85 9.05 -2.45 -3.50
N ASN A 86 8.24 -1.47 -3.12
CA ASN A 86 6.81 -1.63 -2.87
C ASN A 86 5.91 -1.23 -4.05
N LEU A 87 6.45 -0.65 -5.13
CA LEU A 87 5.67 -0.36 -6.35
C LEU A 87 5.04 -1.61 -6.97
N LYS A 88 5.75 -2.76 -6.92
CA LYS A 88 5.21 -4.03 -7.39
C LYS A 88 4.02 -4.49 -6.53
N SER A 89 4.11 -4.31 -5.22
CA SER A 89 3.04 -4.63 -4.27
C SER A 89 1.82 -3.74 -4.51
N LEU A 90 2.02 -2.44 -4.76
CA LEU A 90 0.95 -1.50 -5.10
C LEU A 90 0.23 -1.90 -6.40
N TYR A 91 0.97 -2.21 -7.46
CA TYR A 91 0.37 -2.69 -8.72
C TYR A 91 -0.33 -4.03 -8.54
N SER A 92 0.28 -4.98 -7.82
CA SER A 92 -0.34 -6.28 -7.55
C SER A 92 -1.61 -6.14 -6.71
N SER A 93 -1.65 -5.19 -5.77
CA SER A 93 -2.84 -4.86 -4.99
C SER A 93 -3.97 -4.39 -5.91
N PHE A 94 -3.68 -3.43 -6.79
CA PHE A 94 -4.61 -2.99 -7.84
C PHE A 94 -5.11 -4.16 -8.67
N GLU A 95 -4.22 -4.93 -9.32
CA GLU A 95 -4.59 -6.07 -10.15
C GLU A 95 -5.51 -7.06 -9.43
N ARG A 96 -5.21 -7.42 -8.18
CA ARG A 96 -6.06 -8.31 -7.37
C ARG A 96 -7.45 -7.72 -7.13
N LEU A 97 -7.55 -6.42 -6.87
CA LEU A 97 -8.82 -5.71 -6.69
C LEU A 97 -9.70 -5.79 -7.95
N ILE A 98 -9.11 -5.57 -9.14
CA ILE A 98 -9.86 -5.52 -10.41
C ILE A 98 -10.36 -6.91 -10.80
N HIS A 99 -9.69 -7.96 -10.34
CA HIS A 99 -10.05 -9.36 -10.59
C HIS A 99 -10.89 -9.99 -9.46
N GLY A 100 -11.33 -9.21 -8.47
CA GLY A 100 -12.26 -9.66 -7.43
C GLY A 100 -11.64 -10.30 -6.19
N PHE A 101 -10.31 -10.24 -6.03
CA PHE A 101 -9.58 -10.73 -4.85
C PHE A 101 -9.35 -9.58 -3.85
N TYR A 102 -10.43 -9.13 -3.21
CA TYR A 102 -10.41 -7.90 -2.41
C TYR A 102 -9.51 -7.99 -1.17
N GLU A 103 -9.53 -9.12 -0.47
CA GLU A 103 -8.70 -9.33 0.72
C GLU A 103 -7.21 -9.38 0.36
N ASP A 104 -6.86 -10.14 -0.68
CA ASP A 104 -5.49 -10.20 -1.20
C ASP A 104 -4.99 -8.81 -1.62
N SER A 105 -5.84 -8.02 -2.28
CA SER A 105 -5.55 -6.63 -2.61
C SER A 105 -5.18 -5.82 -1.35
N ILE A 106 -6.00 -5.88 -0.30
CA ILE A 106 -5.78 -5.13 0.95
C ILE A 106 -4.51 -5.61 1.66
N ILE A 107 -4.23 -6.92 1.66
CA ILE A 107 -3.00 -7.50 2.22
C ILE A 107 -1.77 -6.97 1.46
N LEU A 108 -1.81 -6.94 0.13
CA LEU A 108 -0.72 -6.44 -0.71
C LEU A 108 -0.53 -4.91 -0.62
N ALA A 109 -1.57 -4.17 -0.25
CA ALA A 109 -1.50 -2.73 0.01
C ALA A 109 -0.73 -2.40 1.31
N ARG A 110 -0.72 -3.30 2.30
CA ARG A 110 -0.10 -3.04 3.61
C ARG A 110 1.40 -2.78 3.54
N PRO A 111 2.24 -3.56 2.83
CA PRO A 111 3.66 -3.26 2.70
C PRO A 111 3.94 -1.85 2.16
N VAL A 112 3.09 -1.35 1.27
CA VAL A 112 3.17 0.02 0.72
C VAL A 112 2.89 1.06 1.82
N TYR A 113 1.81 0.86 2.59
CA TYR A 113 1.50 1.70 3.74
C TYR A 113 2.63 1.69 4.78
N GLU A 114 3.16 0.52 5.12
CA GLU A 114 4.27 0.39 6.05
C GLU A 114 5.54 1.07 5.53
N ALA A 115 5.83 1.00 4.23
CA ALA A 115 6.96 1.69 3.62
C ALA A 115 6.85 3.22 3.81
N PHE A 116 5.65 3.78 3.58
CA PHE A 116 5.36 5.18 3.86
C PHE A 116 5.62 5.54 5.34
N ILE A 117 5.05 4.80 6.29
CA ILE A 117 5.26 5.10 7.72
C ILE A 117 6.71 4.89 8.17
N LYS A 118 7.39 3.86 7.67
CA LYS A 118 8.83 3.65 7.91
C LYS A 118 9.65 4.80 7.36
N SER A 119 9.28 5.36 6.21
CA SER A 119 9.95 6.54 5.66
C SER A 119 9.80 7.76 6.57
N ILE A 120 8.62 7.98 7.15
CA ILE A 120 8.38 9.04 8.14
C ILE A 120 9.26 8.80 9.38
N TYR A 121 9.26 7.59 9.90
CA TYR A 121 10.09 7.21 11.06
C TYR A 121 11.58 7.47 10.81
N ILE A 122 12.09 7.13 9.62
CA ILE A 122 13.46 7.41 9.22
C ILE A 122 13.76 8.92 9.20
N THR A 123 12.83 9.77 8.77
CA THR A 123 13.02 11.22 8.84
C THR A 123 13.07 11.71 10.29
N CYS A 124 12.26 11.13 11.19
CA CYS A 124 12.27 11.48 12.62
C CYS A 124 13.54 10.99 13.35
N ASP A 125 14.10 9.85 12.95
CA ASP A 125 15.34 9.28 13.50
C ASP A 125 16.31 8.85 12.39
N PRO A 126 17.05 9.81 11.79
CA PRO A 126 17.93 9.54 10.65
C PRO A 126 19.23 8.84 11.05
N VAL A 127 19.51 8.65 12.35
CA VAL A 127 20.77 8.11 12.86
C VAL A 127 20.88 6.60 12.62
N ASP A 128 19.79 5.86 12.82
CA ASP A 128 19.71 4.42 12.51
C ASP A 128 18.57 4.13 11.51
N PRO A 129 18.75 4.43 10.21
CA PRO A 129 17.73 4.18 9.20
C PRO A 129 17.47 2.68 8.96
N TYR A 130 18.29 1.79 9.51
CA TYR A 130 18.11 0.34 9.39
C TYR A 130 17.19 -0.23 10.48
N ALA A 131 16.79 0.56 11.48
CA ALA A 131 15.85 0.15 12.53
C ALA A 131 14.47 -0.30 11.98
N VAL A 132 14.16 0.03 10.73
CA VAL A 132 12.94 -0.38 10.02
C VAL A 132 13.10 -1.61 9.12
N VAL A 133 14.33 -2.10 8.92
CA VAL A 133 14.68 -3.19 8.00
C VAL A 133 14.89 -4.49 8.78
N ALA A 134 14.18 -5.56 8.40
CA ALA A 134 14.29 -6.85 9.06
C ALA A 134 15.68 -7.49 8.85
N GLY A 135 16.21 -8.13 9.88
CA GLY A 135 17.44 -8.95 9.79
C GLY A 135 18.77 -8.20 9.90
N LEU A 136 18.78 -6.87 9.80
CA LEU A 136 19.98 -6.07 10.05
C LEU A 136 20.06 -5.69 11.54
N LYS A 137 21.18 -6.04 12.19
CA LYS A 137 21.50 -5.54 13.53
C LYS A 137 22.02 -4.11 13.39
N GLY A 138 21.12 -3.13 13.45
CA GLY A 138 21.52 -1.74 13.68
C GLY A 138 22.12 -1.55 15.07
N ASN A 139 22.47 -0.31 15.43
CA ASN A 139 22.79 0.04 16.81
C ASN A 139 21.46 0.06 17.60
N MET A 140 20.88 -1.11 17.83
CA MET A 140 19.49 -1.33 18.25
C MET A 140 19.17 -0.72 19.63
N GLN A 141 18.91 0.59 19.69
CA GLN A 141 18.30 1.22 20.86
C GLN A 141 16.75 1.09 20.84
N LYS A 142 16.11 1.17 19.67
CA LYS A 142 14.64 0.95 19.50
C LYS A 142 14.37 0.34 18.12
N LYS A 143 13.62 -0.78 18.04
CA LYS A 143 13.13 -1.31 16.76
C LYS A 143 11.85 -0.61 16.35
N PHE A 144 11.65 -0.40 15.04
CA PHE A 144 10.41 0.16 14.52
C PHE A 144 9.21 -0.73 14.87
N ASN A 145 8.16 -0.09 15.38
CA ASN A 145 6.85 -0.70 15.59
C ASN A 145 5.78 0.27 15.06
N LEU A 146 5.02 -0.17 14.06
CA LEU A 146 4.02 0.66 13.38
C LEU A 146 3.00 1.26 14.35
N SER A 147 2.42 0.43 15.22
CA SER A 147 1.38 0.85 16.15
C SER A 147 1.91 1.83 17.19
N ASN A 148 3.06 1.53 17.80
CA ASN A 148 3.66 2.41 18.80
C ASN A 148 4.08 3.75 18.19
N PHE A 149 4.63 3.75 16.97
CA PHE A 149 5.04 4.99 16.33
C PHE A 149 3.83 5.88 16.01
N LEU A 150 2.75 5.32 15.45
CA LEU A 150 1.55 6.11 15.12
C LEU A 150 0.81 6.57 16.39
N LYS A 151 0.65 5.69 17.37
CA LYS A 151 -0.17 5.94 18.55
C LYS A 151 0.58 6.67 19.66
N ASP A 152 1.79 6.23 19.98
CA ASP A 152 2.51 6.72 21.17
C ASP A 152 3.45 7.87 20.81
N ASP A 153 4.17 7.77 19.68
CA ASP A 153 5.13 8.78 19.25
C ASP A 153 4.41 9.95 18.51
N LEU A 154 3.60 9.67 17.48
CA LEU A 154 2.85 10.68 16.73
C LEU A 154 1.50 11.07 17.36
N LYS A 155 0.98 10.28 18.32
CA LYS A 155 -0.30 10.54 19.01
C LYS A 155 -1.50 10.66 18.06
N LEU A 156 -1.53 9.82 17.03
CA LEU A 156 -2.64 9.73 16.08
C LEU A 156 -3.73 8.80 16.61
N GLU A 157 -4.98 9.08 16.24
CA GLU A 157 -6.13 8.28 16.63
C GLU A 157 -6.09 6.91 15.95
N TRP A 158 -5.58 5.90 16.67
CA TRP A 158 -5.34 4.56 16.11
C TRP A 158 -6.57 3.96 15.41
N HIS A 159 -7.78 4.27 15.88
CA HIS A 159 -9.02 3.78 15.27
C HIS A 159 -9.14 4.12 13.79
N ASP A 160 -8.74 5.33 13.38
CA ASP A 160 -8.83 5.80 12.01
C ASP A 160 -7.82 5.10 11.08
N TYR A 161 -6.75 4.54 11.65
CA TYR A 161 -5.69 3.82 10.93
C TYR A 161 -5.85 2.28 11.01
N ARG A 162 -6.87 1.77 11.70
CA ARG A 162 -7.11 0.32 11.85
C ARG A 162 -7.36 -0.40 10.53
N LEU A 163 -7.78 0.31 9.49
CA LEU A 163 -7.97 -0.23 8.14
C LEU A 163 -6.73 -0.95 7.61
N PHE A 164 -5.55 -0.46 7.97
CA PHE A 164 -4.27 -1.05 7.58
C PHE A 164 -3.77 -2.12 8.56
N SER A 165 -4.48 -2.35 9.67
CA SER A 165 -4.11 -3.30 10.72
C SER A 165 -5.00 -4.54 10.77
N ALA A 166 -6.33 -4.44 10.82
CA ALA A 166 -7.19 -5.60 11.09
C ALA A 166 -7.54 -6.42 9.83
N LEU A 167 -7.79 -5.75 8.70
CA LEU A 167 -8.15 -6.40 7.43
C LEU A 167 -6.94 -6.93 6.65
N THR A 168 -5.74 -6.59 7.09
CA THR A 168 -4.49 -6.88 6.41
C THR A 168 -3.76 -8.07 7.02
N HIS A 169 -4.26 -8.64 8.12
CA HIS A 169 -3.72 -9.84 8.79
C HIS A 169 -4.41 -11.14 8.31
N ALA A 170 -4.60 -11.28 6.99
CA ALA A 170 -5.30 -12.39 6.32
C ALA A 170 -6.84 -12.26 6.28
N ASN A 171 -7.53 -13.38 6.06
CA ASN A 171 -8.99 -13.50 5.89
C ASN A 171 -9.80 -13.39 7.19
N GLN A 172 -9.22 -12.82 8.26
CA GLN A 172 -9.82 -12.82 9.61
C GLN A 172 -11.20 -12.19 9.65
N TYR A 173 -11.44 -11.15 8.85
CA TYR A 173 -12.75 -10.50 8.77
C TYR A 173 -13.82 -11.40 8.15
N SER A 174 -13.51 -12.03 7.02
CA SER A 174 -14.43 -12.98 6.38
C SER A 174 -14.71 -14.18 7.27
N VAL A 175 -13.68 -14.71 7.95
CA VAL A 175 -13.82 -15.79 8.93
C VAL A 175 -14.72 -15.36 10.10
N LEU A 176 -14.50 -14.17 10.67
CA LEU A 176 -15.31 -13.67 11.78
C LEU A 176 -16.78 -13.46 11.37
N LYS A 177 -17.02 -12.88 10.19
CA LYS A 177 -18.37 -12.66 9.67
C LYS A 177 -19.09 -13.99 9.48
N GLU A 178 -18.43 -14.97 8.85
CA GLU A 178 -18.98 -16.30 8.63
C GLU A 178 -19.22 -17.05 9.96
N ALA A 179 -18.33 -16.90 10.95
CA ALA A 179 -18.51 -17.47 12.28
C ALA A 179 -19.71 -16.87 13.02
N ILE A 180 -19.91 -15.54 12.94
CA ILE A 180 -21.08 -14.86 13.52
C ILE A 180 -22.37 -15.35 12.84
N ASP A 181 -22.38 -15.43 11.51
CA ASP A 181 -23.54 -15.90 10.74
C ASP A 181 -23.92 -17.34 11.12
N ILE A 182 -22.93 -18.25 11.24
CA ILE A 182 -23.14 -19.63 11.70
C ILE A 182 -23.69 -19.66 13.12
N TYR A 183 -23.14 -18.86 14.03
CA TYR A 183 -23.55 -18.84 15.43
C TYR A 183 -24.97 -18.28 15.63
N GLN A 184 -25.33 -17.23 14.87
CA GLN A 184 -26.62 -16.55 15.01
C GLN A 184 -27.75 -17.22 14.22
N GLN A 185 -27.44 -17.82 13.06
CA GLN A 185 -28.46 -18.28 12.12
C GLN A 185 -28.41 -19.78 11.84
N GLY A 186 -27.42 -20.49 12.39
CA GLY A 186 -27.05 -21.84 11.96
C GLY A 186 -26.36 -21.83 10.59
N GLN A 187 -25.62 -22.88 10.27
CA GLN A 187 -25.03 -23.03 8.93
C GLN A 187 -26.14 -23.33 7.92
N LYS A 188 -26.55 -22.32 7.14
CA LYS A 188 -27.57 -22.46 6.09
C LYS A 188 -26.99 -22.83 4.72
N ASP A 189 -25.80 -22.33 4.43
CA ASP A 189 -25.12 -22.54 3.15
C ASP A 189 -23.82 -23.34 3.33
N ALA A 190 -23.39 -24.02 2.26
CA ALA A 190 -22.08 -24.67 2.24
C ALA A 190 -20.96 -23.63 2.37
N ILE A 191 -20.00 -23.89 3.27
CA ILE A 191 -18.77 -23.10 3.36
C ILE A 191 -17.89 -23.53 2.19
N THR A 192 -17.68 -22.63 1.24
CA THR A 192 -16.96 -22.89 -0.01
C THR A 192 -16.29 -21.62 -0.53
N LEU A 193 -15.50 -21.75 -1.61
CA LEU A 193 -14.94 -20.61 -2.33
C LEU A 193 -16.07 -19.71 -2.85
N LYS A 194 -16.10 -18.44 -2.41
CA LYS A 194 -17.12 -17.46 -2.80
C LYS A 194 -16.53 -16.44 -3.78
N PHE A 195 -16.88 -16.58 -5.06
CA PHE A 195 -16.57 -15.59 -6.09
C PHE A 195 -17.82 -14.77 -6.42
N GLN A 196 -18.05 -13.72 -5.63
CA GLN A 196 -19.18 -12.83 -5.78
C GLN A 196 -18.71 -11.38 -5.71
N PHE A 197 -19.44 -10.47 -6.35
CA PHE A 197 -19.12 -9.05 -6.26
C PHE A 197 -19.51 -8.51 -4.88
N ASP A 198 -18.51 -8.16 -4.07
CA ASP A 198 -18.71 -7.44 -2.81
C ASP A 198 -18.32 -5.98 -3.02
N LYS A 199 -19.34 -5.15 -3.27
CA LYS A 199 -19.17 -3.72 -3.50
C LYS A 199 -18.47 -3.01 -2.34
N LYS A 200 -18.73 -3.41 -1.09
CA LYS A 200 -18.16 -2.73 0.08
C LYS A 200 -16.67 -3.00 0.20
N LEU A 201 -16.26 -4.26 0.03
CA LEU A 201 -14.83 -4.61 0.03
C LEU A 201 -14.10 -4.03 -1.18
N PHE A 202 -14.74 -4.01 -2.34
CA PHE A 202 -14.17 -3.36 -3.52
C PHE A 202 -13.93 -1.85 -3.30
N GLU A 203 -14.96 -1.11 -2.85
CA GLU A 203 -14.84 0.33 -2.58
C GLU A 203 -13.84 0.63 -1.46
N LEU A 204 -13.69 -0.28 -0.50
CA LEU A 204 -12.64 -0.19 0.50
C LEU A 204 -11.25 -0.28 -0.12
N GLY A 205 -11.02 -1.27 -0.99
CA GLY A 205 -9.77 -1.40 -1.74
C GLY A 205 -9.48 -0.18 -2.62
N VAL A 206 -10.51 0.36 -3.30
CA VAL A 206 -10.40 1.60 -4.09
C VAL A 206 -9.86 2.75 -3.26
N ASN A 207 -10.43 2.97 -2.07
CA ASN A 207 -10.03 4.06 -1.19
C ASN A 207 -8.61 3.85 -0.63
N VAL A 208 -8.29 2.61 -0.22
CA VAL A 208 -6.94 2.25 0.25
C VAL A 208 -5.89 2.51 -0.83
N ILE A 209 -6.08 2.00 -2.04
CA ILE A 209 -5.13 2.19 -3.14
C ILE A 209 -5.04 3.67 -3.52
N SER A 210 -6.17 4.38 -3.57
CA SER A 210 -6.19 5.82 -3.87
C SER A 210 -5.41 6.65 -2.85
N TYR A 211 -5.49 6.27 -1.57
CA TYR A 211 -4.72 6.91 -0.50
C TYR A 211 -3.22 6.59 -0.64
N LEU A 212 -2.87 5.34 -0.95
CA LEU A 212 -1.48 4.92 -1.16
C LEU A 212 -0.82 5.65 -2.34
N LEU A 213 -1.53 5.80 -3.46
CA LEU A 213 -1.07 6.61 -4.58
C LEU A 213 -0.81 8.07 -4.18
N LEU A 214 -1.67 8.65 -3.32
CA LEU A 214 -1.49 10.02 -2.82
C LEU A 214 -0.22 10.13 -1.95
N VAL A 215 -0.06 9.26 -0.96
CA VAL A 215 1.08 9.37 -0.02
C VAL A 215 2.40 9.04 -0.70
N ASP A 216 2.43 8.08 -1.62
CA ASP A 216 3.62 7.78 -2.42
C ASP A 216 4.00 8.99 -3.28
N LEU A 217 3.04 9.58 -3.99
CA LEU A 217 3.31 10.75 -4.83
C LEU A 217 3.77 11.95 -3.98
N LYS A 218 3.15 12.21 -2.82
CA LYS A 218 3.60 13.27 -1.90
C LYS A 218 4.99 13.00 -1.35
N ALA A 219 5.29 11.76 -0.96
CA ALA A 219 6.58 11.37 -0.42
C ALA A 219 7.67 11.54 -1.47
N ILE A 220 7.39 11.15 -2.71
CA ILE A 220 8.33 11.30 -3.80
C ILE A 220 8.68 12.76 -4.05
N ILE A 221 7.67 13.61 -4.14
CA ILE A 221 7.87 15.04 -4.37
C ILE A 221 8.60 15.69 -3.19
N THR A 222 8.20 15.37 -1.97
CA THR A 222 8.74 16.00 -0.75
C THR A 222 10.18 15.56 -0.47
N LEU A 223 10.46 14.27 -0.60
CA LEU A 223 11.77 13.70 -0.25
C LEU A 223 12.71 13.70 -1.45
N PHE A 224 12.29 13.23 -2.62
CA PHE A 224 13.24 12.95 -3.72
C PHE A 224 13.26 14.02 -4.83
N ALA A 225 12.22 14.86 -4.95
CA ALA A 225 12.10 15.84 -6.04
C ALA A 225 12.53 17.26 -5.67
N THR A 226 13.48 17.45 -4.76
CA THR A 226 14.00 18.78 -4.41
C THR A 226 14.83 19.39 -5.55
N ASN A 227 15.06 20.71 -5.48
CA ASN A 227 15.69 21.64 -6.46
C ASN A 227 17.04 21.21 -7.09
N SER A 228 17.57 20.04 -6.74
CA SER A 228 18.83 19.48 -7.26
C SER A 228 18.64 18.52 -8.44
N ASN A 229 17.39 18.08 -8.72
CA ASN A 229 17.10 17.20 -9.84
C ASN A 229 16.84 17.97 -11.13
N HIS A 230 17.92 18.43 -11.77
CA HIS A 230 17.93 18.86 -13.17
C HIS A 230 17.33 17.82 -14.14
N ILE A 231 17.22 16.56 -13.69
CA ILE A 231 16.64 15.43 -14.43
C ILE A 231 15.10 15.44 -14.40
N LEU A 232 14.48 15.98 -13.34
CA LEU A 232 13.02 16.05 -13.25
C LEU A 232 12.50 17.27 -14.01
N LYS A 233 11.65 17.02 -15.02
CA LYS A 233 11.01 18.10 -15.78
C LYS A 233 10.05 18.85 -14.87
N ASN A 234 10.10 20.18 -14.86
CA ASN A 234 9.17 21.04 -14.11
C ASN A 234 7.69 20.71 -14.37
N GLU A 235 7.36 20.27 -15.59
CA GLU A 235 6.02 19.84 -15.96
C GLU A 235 5.54 18.60 -15.17
N MET A 236 6.43 17.64 -14.91
CA MET A 236 6.12 16.44 -14.12
C MET A 236 5.83 16.82 -12.66
N ILE A 237 6.63 17.72 -12.08
CA ILE A 237 6.44 18.21 -10.72
C ILE A 237 5.10 18.94 -10.61
N LYS A 238 4.82 19.88 -11.51
CA LYS A 238 3.53 20.60 -11.54
C LYS A 238 2.33 19.65 -11.71
N LYS A 239 2.46 18.61 -12.56
CA LYS A 239 1.44 17.58 -12.74
C LYS A 239 1.23 16.81 -11.43
N ALA A 240 2.30 16.41 -10.75
CA ALA A 240 2.22 15.70 -9.47
C ALA A 240 1.55 16.56 -8.39
N GLU A 241 1.98 17.81 -8.23
CA GLU A 241 1.39 18.77 -7.27
C GLU A 241 -0.11 18.97 -7.53
N ARG A 242 -0.50 19.08 -8.81
CA ARG A 242 -1.91 19.21 -9.18
C ARG A 242 -2.72 17.97 -8.83
N LEU A 243 -2.18 16.79 -9.06
CA LEU A 243 -2.82 15.52 -8.69
C LEU A 243 -2.98 15.41 -7.17
N ILE A 244 -1.92 15.69 -6.42
CA ILE A 244 -1.94 15.75 -4.95
C ILE A 244 -3.05 16.66 -4.45
N ASP A 245 -3.11 17.92 -4.91
CA ASP A 245 -4.13 18.90 -4.51
C ASP A 245 -5.55 18.39 -4.77
N LEU A 246 -5.80 17.85 -5.98
CA LEU A 246 -7.11 17.33 -6.34
C LEU A 246 -7.52 16.13 -5.47
N ARG A 247 -6.60 15.20 -5.19
CA ARG A 247 -6.91 14.00 -4.42
C ARG A 247 -7.05 14.29 -2.93
N GLU A 248 -6.29 15.22 -2.38
CA GLU A 248 -6.51 15.68 -1.01
C GLU A 248 -7.89 16.31 -0.84
N ARG A 249 -8.34 17.13 -1.79
CA ARG A 249 -9.70 17.70 -1.77
C ARG A 249 -10.76 16.61 -1.87
N ASP A 250 -10.59 15.64 -2.76
CA ASP A 250 -11.49 14.49 -2.94
C ASP A 250 -11.69 13.73 -1.61
N PHE A 251 -10.60 13.34 -0.94
CA PHE A 251 -10.68 12.69 0.36
C PHE A 251 -11.21 13.60 1.49
N SER A 252 -10.94 14.91 1.45
CA SER A 252 -11.50 15.87 2.42
C SER A 252 -13.02 15.99 2.31
N LEU A 253 -13.58 15.66 1.13
CA LEU A 253 -15.02 15.64 0.87
C LEU A 253 -15.62 14.24 1.02
N HIS A 254 -14.84 13.24 1.44
CA HIS A 254 -15.30 11.87 1.52
C HIS A 254 -16.40 11.71 2.59
N PRO A 255 -17.50 10.98 2.33
CA PRO A 255 -18.64 10.83 3.24
C PRO A 255 -18.35 9.99 4.51
N LYS A 256 -17.10 9.60 4.75
CA LYS A 256 -16.69 8.81 5.92
C LYS A 256 -15.74 9.67 6.73
N ASP A 257 -16.14 10.02 7.94
CA ASP A 257 -15.48 11.05 8.76
C ASP A 257 -14.00 10.79 9.06
N TYR A 258 -13.55 9.54 9.00
CA TYR A 258 -12.14 9.20 9.22
C TYR A 258 -11.23 9.64 8.05
N TRP A 259 -11.71 9.69 6.81
CA TRP A 259 -10.88 10.08 5.67
C TRP A 259 -10.44 11.55 5.72
N PRO A 260 -11.33 12.54 5.98
CA PRO A 260 -10.90 13.92 6.19
C PRO A 260 -9.86 14.07 7.31
N LYS A 261 -10.01 13.32 8.40
CA LYS A 261 -9.03 13.31 9.50
C LYS A 261 -7.68 12.73 9.08
N VAL A 262 -7.68 11.56 8.44
CA VAL A 262 -6.46 10.92 7.92
C VAL A 262 -5.73 11.82 6.93
N ILE A 263 -6.45 12.57 6.07
CA ILE A 263 -5.83 13.55 5.18
C ILE A 263 -5.26 14.75 5.92
N LYS A 264 -5.96 15.27 6.94
CA LYS A 264 -5.41 16.33 7.79
C LYS A 264 -4.10 15.86 8.42
N ASP A 265 -4.11 14.71 9.10
CA ASP A 265 -2.92 14.14 9.72
C ASP A 265 -1.80 13.91 8.69
N THR A 266 -2.15 13.43 7.49
CA THR A 266 -1.18 13.26 6.40
C THR A 266 -0.55 14.60 5.98
N LYS A 267 -1.33 15.69 5.93
CA LYS A 267 -0.80 17.03 5.67
C LYS A 267 0.14 17.49 6.78
N ASP A 268 -0.28 17.37 8.03
CA ASP A 268 0.52 17.71 9.21
C ASP A 268 1.86 16.95 9.21
N ILE A 269 1.84 15.64 8.89
CA ILE A 269 3.04 14.81 8.80
C ILE A 269 3.98 15.31 7.70
N PHE A 270 3.47 15.64 6.51
CA PHE A 270 4.30 16.15 5.43
C PHE A 270 4.86 17.55 5.69
N GLU A 271 4.16 18.38 6.47
CA GLU A 271 4.66 19.66 6.95
C GLU A 271 5.81 19.45 7.95
N MET A 272 5.63 18.55 8.93
CA MET A 272 6.68 18.15 9.86
C MET A 272 7.93 17.61 9.13
N ILE A 273 7.74 16.77 8.10
CA ILE A 273 8.85 16.27 7.28
C ILE A 273 9.62 17.44 6.65
N LYS A 274 8.92 18.42 6.06
CA LYS A 274 9.58 19.58 5.42
C LYS A 274 10.39 20.40 6.41
N GLU A 275 9.85 20.68 7.61
CA GLU A 275 10.59 21.40 8.66
C GLU A 275 11.80 20.59 9.16
N THR A 276 11.63 19.28 9.33
CA THR A 276 12.72 18.38 9.78
C THR A 276 13.85 18.30 8.75
N GLU A 277 13.51 18.22 7.46
CA GLU A 277 14.48 18.22 6.35
C GLU A 277 15.20 19.56 6.22
N ALA A 278 14.60 20.66 6.71
CA ALA A 278 15.26 21.96 6.82
C ALA A 278 16.17 22.09 8.05
N GLY A 279 16.25 21.06 8.90
CA GLY A 279 17.13 20.99 10.06
C GLY A 279 16.44 21.19 11.42
N GLU A 280 15.11 21.36 11.45
CA GLU A 280 14.38 21.42 12.71
C GLU A 280 14.27 20.03 13.38
N LYS A 281 14.07 20.01 14.70
CA LYS A 281 13.79 18.76 15.42
C LYS A 281 12.33 18.38 15.19
N TRP A 282 12.09 17.18 14.70
CA TRP A 282 10.73 16.71 14.37
C TRP A 282 9.73 16.85 15.53
N VAL A 283 10.16 16.64 16.78
CA VAL A 283 9.30 16.75 17.97
C VAL A 283 8.78 18.18 18.14
N ASP A 284 9.65 19.17 17.92
CA ASP A 284 9.33 20.58 18.09
C ASP A 284 8.37 21.01 16.96
N SER A 285 8.69 20.64 15.71
CA SER A 285 7.84 20.84 14.53
C SER A 285 6.46 20.19 14.70
N TRP A 286 6.41 18.93 15.16
CA TRP A 286 5.17 18.19 15.37
C TRP A 286 4.28 18.84 16.44
N GLN A 287 4.85 19.25 17.57
CA GLN A 287 4.10 19.95 18.61
C GLN A 287 3.55 21.29 18.12
N LYS A 288 4.35 22.05 17.37
CA LYS A 288 3.94 23.32 16.78
C LYS A 288 2.76 23.15 15.83
N ILE A 289 2.80 22.16 14.95
CA ILE A 289 1.74 21.89 13.97
C ILE A 289 0.46 21.41 14.66
N ARG A 290 0.57 20.50 15.64
CA ARG A 290 -0.60 19.88 16.31
C ARG A 290 -1.29 20.79 17.33
N ASN A 291 -0.64 21.86 17.77
CA ASN A 291 -1.20 22.83 18.70
C ASN A 291 -1.83 24.06 18.00
N GLN A 292 -1.87 24.08 16.67
CA GLN A 292 -2.57 25.08 15.84
C GLN A 292 -3.97 24.60 15.46
#